data_AF-A0A834M8H8-F1
#
_entry.id   AF-A0A834M8H8-F1
#
_cell.length_a   1.000
_cell.length_b   1.000
_cell.length_c   1.000
_cell.angle_alpha   90.00
_cell.angle_beta   90.00
_cell.angle_gamma   90.00
#
_symmetry.space_group_name_H-M   'P 1'
#
loop_
_entity.id
_entity.type
_entity.pdbx_description
1 polymer ?
#
loop_
_entity_poly.entity_id
_entity_poly.type
_entity_poly.pdbx_seq_one_letter_code
_entity_poly.pdbx_strand_id
1 'polypeptide(L)' 'MPELYELVNNYEPSIIWSDGAWENPDTYWNATDFIAWLYNESPVKDFVVTNDRWGQDVT' A
#
# COMPACT_ATOMS: atom_id res chain seq x y z
N MET A 1 6.83 7.55 0.08
CA MET A 1 7.39 6.18 0.17
C MET A 1 7.97 5.74 -1.17
N PRO A 2 9.13 6.23 -1.61
CA PRO A 2 9.66 5.96 -2.95
C PRO A 2 9.94 4.47 -3.23
N GLU A 3 10.38 3.73 -2.22
CA GLU A 3 10.73 2.30 -2.35
C GLU A 3 9.52 1.42 -2.72
N LEU A 4 8.33 1.71 -2.21
CA LEU A 4 7.13 0.95 -2.55
C LEU A 4 6.69 1.17 -4.01
N TYR A 5 6.80 2.39 -4.52
CA TYR A 5 6.54 2.65 -5.95
C TYR A 5 7.55 1.90 -6.82
N GLU A 6 8.82 1.88 -6.44
CA GLU A 6 9.84 1.13 -7.17
C GLU A 6 9.53 -0.37 -7.20
N LEU A 7 9.15 -0.95 -6.05
CA LEU A 7 8.79 -2.36 -5.97
C LEU A 7 7.60 -2.71 -6.88
N VAL A 8 6.56 -1.88 -6.86
CA VAL A 8 5.37 -2.11 -7.69
C VAL A 8 5.69 -2.00 -9.17
N ASN A 9 6.46 -1.00 -9.59
CA ASN A 9 6.77 -0.78 -11.00
C ASN A 9 7.77 -1.81 -11.55
N ASN A 10 8.69 -2.34 -10.72
CA ASN A 10 9.72 -3.26 -11.19
C ASN A 10 9.31 -4.73 -11.11
N TYR A 11 8.47 -5.10 -10.14
CA TYR A 11 8.19 -6.51 -9.83
C TYR A 11 6.72 -6.91 -9.98
N GLU A 12 5.83 -5.96 -10.23
CA GLU A 12 4.41 -6.19 -10.48
C GLU A 12 3.77 -7.22 -9.51
N PRO A 13 3.85 -6.98 -8.18
CA PRO A 13 3.42 -7.96 -7.19
C PRO A 13 1.90 -8.15 -7.21
N SER A 14 1.46 -9.39 -7.00
CA SER A 14 0.03 -9.69 -6.79
C SER A 14 -0.44 -9.39 -5.36
N ILE A 15 0.48 -9.31 -4.39
CA ILE A 15 0.18 -9.04 -2.99
C ILE A 15 1.17 -8.00 -2.45
N ILE A 16 0.66 -6.94 -1.82
CA ILE A 16 1.47 -6.04 -1.00
C ILE A 16 1.07 -6.20 0.46
N TRP A 17 2.04 -6.55 1.29
CA TRP A 17 1.81 -6.85 2.69
C TRP A 17 2.60 -5.87 3.56
N SER A 18 1.91 -4.91 4.16
CA SER A 18 2.50 -3.98 5.12
C SER A 18 2.50 -4.59 6.52
N ASP A 19 3.43 -4.14 7.37
CA ASP A 19 3.44 -4.47 8.79
C ASP A 19 3.93 -3.28 9.62
N GLY A 20 3.73 -3.32 10.94
CA GLY A 20 4.27 -2.33 11.86
C GLY A 20 3.45 -1.04 11.99
N ALA A 21 2.28 -0.95 11.36
CA ALA A 21 1.37 0.19 11.50
C ALA A 21 0.55 0.19 12.80
N TRP A 22 0.75 -0.78 13.70
CA TRP A 22 -0.10 -1.05 14.86
C TRP A 22 -0.18 0.08 15.90
N GLU A 23 0.79 0.99 15.94
CA GLU A 23 0.86 2.08 16.92
C GLU A 23 0.69 3.48 16.31
N ASN A 24 0.51 3.57 14.99
CA ASN A 24 0.46 4.85 14.29
C ASN A 24 -0.78 4.95 13.38
N PRO A 25 -1.41 6.13 13.29
CA PRO A 25 -2.53 6.34 12.39
C PRO A 25 -2.11 6.16 10.91
N ASP A 26 -3.05 5.79 10.05
CA ASP A 26 -2.90 5.69 8.58
C ASP A 26 -2.25 6.95 7.95
N THR A 27 -2.53 8.11 8.53
CA THR A 27 -1.96 9.42 8.16
C THR A 27 -0.48 9.59 8.47
N TYR A 28 0.11 8.80 9.37
CA TYR A 28 1.52 8.90 9.73
C TYR A 28 2.45 8.47 8.58
N TRP A 29 2.02 7.47 7.79
CA TRP A 29 2.81 6.90 6.68
C TRP A 29 2.39 7.44 5.30
N ASN A 30 1.40 8.33 5.24
CA ASN A 30 0.66 8.67 4.02
C ASN A 30 0.20 7.41 3.26
N ALA A 31 -0.30 6.40 3.99
CA ALA A 31 -0.74 5.14 3.40
C ALA A 31 -1.90 5.36 2.41
N THR A 32 -2.78 6.32 2.70
CA THR A 32 -3.92 6.69 1.86
C THR A 32 -3.52 7.05 0.44
N ASP A 33 -2.48 7.88 0.27
CA ASP A 33 -2.01 8.32 -1.05
C ASP A 33 -1.43 7.15 -1.85
N PHE A 34 -0.68 6.28 -1.19
CA PHE A 34 -0.09 5.11 -1.82
C PHE A 34 -1.15 4.08 -2.25
N ILE A 35 -2.11 3.77 -1.37
CA ILE A 35 -3.20 2.85 -1.67
C ILE A 35 -4.09 3.41 -2.79
N ALA A 36 -4.37 4.71 -2.79
CA ALA A 36 -5.11 5.37 -3.86
C ALA A 36 -4.38 5.24 -5.21
N TRP A 37 -3.07 5.48 -5.24
CA TRP A 37 -2.28 5.26 -6.45
C TRP A 37 -2.25 3.78 -6.86
N LEU A 38 -2.11 2.86 -5.90
CA LEU A 38 -2.00 1.42 -6.14
C LEU A 38 -3.23 0.89 -6.89
N TYR A 39 -4.43 1.32 -6.50
CA TYR A 39 -5.67 0.83 -7.10
C TYR A 39 -6.18 1.65 -8.28
N ASN A 40 -5.71 2.89 -8.48
CA ASN A 40 -6.16 3.72 -9.60
C ASN A 40 -5.19 3.77 -10.78
N GLU A 41 -3.88 3.82 -10.50
CA GLU A 41 -2.86 4.18 -11.50
C GLU A 41 -1.77 3.12 -11.69
N SER A 42 -1.56 2.23 -10.73
CA SER A 42 -0.46 1.25 -10.80
C SER A 42 -0.62 0.23 -11.94
N PRO A 43 0.48 -0.36 -12.44
CA PRO A 43 0.44 -1.43 -13.44
C PRO A 43 -0.26 -2.71 -12.94
N VAL A 44 -0.42 -2.86 -11.61
CA VAL A 44 -1.00 -4.05 -10.97
C VAL A 44 -2.42 -3.84 -10.44
N LYS A 45 -3.01 -2.67 -10.69
CA LYS A 45 -4.30 -2.24 -10.13
C LYS A 45 -5.45 -3.24 -10.31
N ASP A 46 -5.43 -4.03 -11.39
CA ASP A 46 -6.50 -4.96 -11.74
C ASP A 46 -6.46 -6.25 -10.93
N PHE A 47 -5.33 -6.57 -10.28
CA PHE A 47 -5.14 -7.86 -9.59
C PHE A 47 -4.44 -7.78 -8.23
N VAL A 48 -3.87 -6.63 -7.87
CA VAL A 48 -3.14 -6.49 -6.60
C VAL A 48 -4.08 -6.54 -5.40
N VAL A 49 -3.68 -7.27 -4.36
CA VAL A 49 -4.39 -7.30 -3.08
C VAL A 49 -3.49 -6.78 -1.96
N THR A 50 -4.09 -6.12 -0.99
CA THR A 50 -3.43 -5.56 0.20
C THR A 50 -4.00 -6.20 1.46
N ASN A 51 -3.19 -6.26 2.52
CA ASN A 51 -3.65 -6.69 3.85
C ASN A 51 -4.28 -5.52 4.62
N ASP A 52 -4.65 -5.76 5.89
CA ASP A 52 -5.32 -4.82 6.78
C ASP A 52 -4.38 -3.97 7.65
N ARG A 53 -3.05 -4.09 7.49
CA ARG A 53 -2.06 -3.44 8.38
C ARG A 53 -1.51 -2.12 7.84
N TRP A 54 -2.35 -1.28 7.27
CA TRP A 54 -1.95 0.02 6.68
C TRP A 54 -2.19 1.24 7.60
N GLY A 55 -2.67 1.02 8.82
CA GLY A 55 -2.90 2.05 9.85
C GLY A 55 -3.76 1.49 10.98
N GLN A 56 -3.88 2.23 12.09
CA GLN A 56 -5.00 2.05 13.02
C GLN A 56 -6.29 2.60 12.38
N ASP A 57 -7.45 2.00 12.68
CA ASP A 57 -8.80 2.36 12.19
C ASP A 57 -9.15 2.01 10.72
N VAL A 58 -8.44 1.07 10.08
CA VAL A 58 -8.78 0.59 8.72
C VAL A 58 -9.73 -0.63 8.72
N THR A 59 -10.50 -0.84 9.80
CA THR A 59 -11.46 -1.97 9.93
C THR A 59 -12.91 -1.55 9.73
#